data_AF-A0A848YCA6-F1
#
_entry.id   AF-A0A848YCA6-F1
#
_cell.length_a   1.000
_cell.length_b   1.000
_cell.length_c   1.000
_cell.angle_alpha   90.00
_cell.angle_beta   90.00
_cell.angle_gamma   90.00
#
_symmetry.space_group_name_H-M   'P 1'
#
loop_
_entity.id
_entity.type
_entity.pdbx_description
1 polymer ?
#
loop_
_entity_poly.entity_id
_entity_poly.type
_entity_poly.pdbx_seq_one_letter_code
_entity_poly.pdbx_strand_id
1 'polypeptide(L)'
;PIFGQLALENSGILVYENDASPINHKGHRFWLAGLGDQLALIRRGKSGRRTFRGVDDLSSTLARTSDDAPVILLAHEPDIFPKVPDQVCLTLSGHTHGGQVRLLGYSPVVPSRYGNRYAYGHIVETAVHSGARPRHLVVSGGLGNSILPVRFGVPPEITVIDVVGRKAGAI
;
A
#
# COMPACT_ATOMS: atom_id res chain seq x y z
N PRO A 1 -20.99 -0.43 -1.66
CA PRO A 1 -20.21 -0.49 -2.91
C PRO A 1 -20.51 0.68 -3.87
N ILE A 2 -19.46 1.34 -4.37
CA ILE A 2 -19.55 2.36 -5.43
C ILE A 2 -19.54 1.70 -6.82
N PHE A 3 -19.83 2.48 -7.88
CA PHE A 3 -19.83 1.97 -9.26
C PHE A 3 -18.55 1.21 -9.65
N GLY A 4 -17.38 1.74 -9.30
CA GLY A 4 -16.09 1.10 -9.62
C GLY A 4 -15.93 -0.29 -9.00
N GLN A 5 -16.32 -0.43 -7.73
CA GLN A 5 -16.31 -1.73 -7.05
C GLN A 5 -17.25 -2.73 -7.75
N LEU A 6 -18.48 -2.32 -8.05
CA LEU A 6 -19.46 -3.17 -8.74
C LEU A 6 -18.95 -3.60 -10.13
N ALA A 7 -18.31 -2.70 -10.87
CA ALA A 7 -17.77 -3.02 -12.18
C ALA A 7 -16.66 -4.09 -12.13
N LEU A 8 -15.77 -4.00 -11.14
CA LEU A 8 -14.71 -4.99 -10.91
C LEU A 8 -15.31 -6.34 -10.48
N GLU A 9 -16.22 -6.34 -9.50
CA GLU A 9 -16.85 -7.55 -8.97
C GLU A 9 -17.69 -8.25 -10.04
N ASN A 10 -18.45 -7.51 -10.85
CA ASN A 10 -19.20 -8.06 -12.00
C ASN A 10 -18.28 -8.66 -13.08
N SER A 11 -17.00 -8.27 -13.10
CA SER A 11 -15.97 -8.84 -13.97
C SER A 11 -15.20 -9.99 -13.31
N GLY A 12 -15.62 -10.45 -12.12
CA GLY A 12 -14.98 -11.53 -11.38
C GLY A 12 -13.72 -11.11 -10.61
N ILE A 13 -13.47 -9.80 -10.45
CA ILE A 13 -12.33 -9.28 -9.70
C ILE A 13 -12.80 -9.02 -8.27
N LEU A 14 -12.21 -9.72 -7.31
CA LEU A 14 -12.46 -9.49 -5.89
C LEU A 14 -11.87 -8.13 -5.47
N VAL A 15 -12.70 -7.32 -4.82
CA VAL A 15 -12.30 -6.02 -4.28
C VAL A 15 -12.23 -6.11 -2.77
N TYR A 16 -11.05 -5.82 -2.22
CA TYR A 16 -10.82 -5.79 -0.78
C TYR A 16 -10.76 -4.33 -0.31
N GLU A 17 -11.87 -3.80 0.20
CA GLU A 17 -11.94 -2.47 0.81
C GLU A 17 -12.23 -2.62 2.30
N ASN A 18 -11.22 -2.33 3.13
CA ASN A 18 -11.22 -2.57 4.57
C ASN A 18 -11.61 -4.01 4.94
N ASP A 19 -11.09 -4.96 4.17
CA ASP A 19 -11.41 -6.38 4.28
C ASP A 19 -10.13 -7.23 4.17
N ALA A 20 -10.21 -8.48 4.61
CA ALA A 20 -9.11 -9.42 4.52
C ALA A 20 -9.58 -10.84 4.22
N SER A 21 -8.78 -11.58 3.47
CA SER A 21 -9.06 -12.97 3.12
C SER A 21 -7.83 -13.85 3.34
N PRO A 22 -8.00 -15.07 3.88
CA PRO A 22 -6.89 -15.99 4.03
C PRO A 22 -6.52 -16.61 2.68
N ILE A 23 -5.23 -16.59 2.35
CA ILE A 23 -4.68 -17.24 1.16
C ILE A 23 -3.86 -18.45 1.60
N ASN A 24 -4.15 -19.61 0.99
CA ASN A 24 -3.36 -20.82 1.14
C ASN A 24 -2.56 -21.05 -0.15
N HIS A 25 -1.25 -21.06 -0.06
CA HIS A 25 -0.36 -21.30 -1.20
C HIS A 25 0.74 -22.29 -0.82
N LYS A 26 0.80 -23.42 -1.52
CA LYS A 26 1.82 -24.49 -1.29
C LYS A 26 1.94 -24.92 0.18
N GLY A 27 0.83 -25.01 0.90
CA GLY A 27 0.79 -25.39 2.32
C GLY A 27 1.15 -24.27 3.31
N HIS A 28 1.44 -23.06 2.83
CA HIS A 28 1.62 -21.87 3.65
C HIS A 28 0.36 -21.01 3.63
N ARG A 29 0.01 -20.46 4.80
CA ARG A 29 -1.14 -19.56 4.96
C ARG A 29 -0.66 -18.16 5.30
N PHE A 30 -1.29 -17.17 4.69
CA PHE A 30 -1.13 -15.75 5.02
C PHE A 30 -2.45 -15.03 4.78
N TRP A 31 -2.60 -13.83 5.35
CA TRP A 31 -3.75 -12.96 5.09
C TRP A 31 -3.41 -11.96 4.00
N LEU A 32 -4.30 -11.82 3.02
CA LEU A 32 -4.29 -10.69 2.09
C LEU A 32 -5.33 -9.68 2.58
N ALA A 33 -4.88 -8.51 3.02
CA ALA A 33 -5.72 -7.44 3.51
C ALA A 33 -5.73 -6.28 2.50
N GLY A 34 -6.90 -5.74 2.20
CA GLY A 34 -7.04 -4.55 1.35
C GLY A 34 -7.58 -3.37 2.14
N LEU A 35 -6.84 -2.27 2.14
CA LEU A 35 -7.21 -1.04 2.82
C LEU A 35 -7.98 -0.11 1.87
N GLY A 36 -9.01 0.55 2.39
CA GLY A 36 -9.68 1.63 1.66
C GLY A 36 -8.73 2.78 1.30
N ASP A 37 -9.13 3.55 0.28
CA ASP A 37 -8.37 4.69 -0.23
C ASP A 37 -8.28 5.81 0.82
N GLN A 38 -7.05 6.30 1.11
CA GLN A 38 -6.79 7.34 2.12
C GLN A 38 -7.17 8.75 1.66
N LEU A 39 -7.49 8.90 0.37
CA LEU A 39 -7.83 10.13 -0.34
C LEU A 39 -9.19 10.04 -1.07
N ALA A 40 -10.04 9.08 -0.71
CA ALA A 40 -11.26 8.70 -1.44
C ALA A 40 -12.23 9.84 -1.79
N LEU A 41 -12.44 10.79 -0.87
CA LEU A 41 -13.51 11.80 -0.99
C LEU A 41 -12.97 13.23 -0.94
N ILE A 42 -13.29 14.04 -1.95
CA ILE A 42 -13.01 15.48 -1.94
C ILE A 42 -14.13 16.21 -1.19
N ARG A 43 -13.80 16.83 -0.06
CA ARG A 43 -14.68 17.78 0.65
C ARG A 43 -14.26 19.21 0.32
N ARG A 44 -15.24 20.06 0.00
CA ARG A 44 -15.05 21.52 -0.06
C ARG A 44 -15.43 22.11 1.30
N GLY A 45 -14.46 22.72 1.96
CA GLY A 45 -14.70 23.47 3.20
C GLY A 45 -15.41 24.81 2.94
N LYS A 46 -15.92 25.43 4.00
CA LYS A 46 -16.59 26.75 3.95
C LYS A 46 -15.67 27.86 3.40
N SER A 47 -14.36 27.71 3.51
CA SER A 47 -13.35 28.63 2.96
C SER A 47 -12.96 28.35 1.50
N GLY A 48 -13.64 27.41 0.82
CA GLY A 48 -13.32 27.00 -0.55
C GLY A 48 -12.14 26.03 -0.68
N ARG A 49 -11.39 25.76 0.39
CA ARG A 49 -10.29 24.77 0.39
C ARG A 49 -10.83 23.36 0.16
N ARG A 50 -10.18 22.62 -0.76
CA ARG A 50 -10.42 21.20 -0.98
C ARG A 50 -9.59 20.39 0.01
N THR A 51 -10.22 19.44 0.67
CA THR A 51 -9.57 18.49 1.58
C THR A 51 -9.98 17.09 1.17
N PHE A 52 -9.06 16.14 1.23
CA PHE A 52 -9.37 14.74 1.03
C PHE A 52 -9.79 14.10 2.34
N ARG A 53 -10.77 13.19 2.28
CA ARG A 53 -11.16 12.31 3.37
C ARG A 53 -11.02 10.87 2.88
N GLY A 54 -10.17 10.11 3.54
CA GLY A 54 -10.06 8.67 3.33
C GLY A 54 -11.25 7.90 3.86
N VAL A 55 -11.40 6.70 3.33
CA VAL A 55 -12.29 5.65 3.86
C VAL A 55 -11.48 4.50 4.46
N ASP A 56 -10.17 4.65 4.59
CA ASP A 56 -9.28 3.69 5.23
C ASP A 56 -9.66 3.44 6.68
N ASP A 57 -9.76 2.16 7.06
CA ASP A 57 -9.94 1.72 8.45
C ASP A 57 -8.98 0.56 8.73
N LEU A 58 -7.72 0.90 9.01
CA LEU A 58 -6.67 -0.08 9.26
C LEU A 58 -7.02 -1.00 10.44
N SER A 59 -7.60 -0.46 11.51
CA SER A 59 -7.97 -1.23 12.69
C SER A 59 -9.03 -2.27 12.37
N SER A 60 -10.12 -1.88 11.69
CA SER A 60 -11.18 -2.81 11.28
C SER A 60 -10.67 -3.85 10.27
N THR A 61 -9.82 -3.42 9.34
CA THR A 61 -9.19 -4.32 8.35
C THR A 61 -8.37 -5.41 9.04
N LEU A 62 -7.50 -5.04 9.98
CA LEU A 62 -6.67 -6.00 10.69
C LEU A 62 -7.46 -6.83 11.72
N ALA A 63 -8.58 -6.32 12.23
CA ALA A 63 -9.48 -7.12 13.07
C ALA A 63 -10.13 -8.30 12.33
N ARG A 64 -10.10 -8.31 10.98
CA ARG A 64 -10.55 -9.45 10.16
C ARG A 64 -9.59 -10.63 10.19
N THR A 65 -8.32 -10.44 10.56
CA THR A 65 -7.32 -11.51 10.60
C THR A 65 -7.45 -12.28 11.91
N SER A 66 -7.97 -13.51 11.84
CA SER A 66 -8.41 -14.28 13.02
C SER A 66 -7.30 -15.04 13.77
N ASP A 67 -6.06 -14.98 13.30
CA ASP A 67 -4.92 -15.72 13.84
C ASP A 67 -3.60 -14.99 13.54
N ASP A 68 -2.49 -15.54 14.04
CA ASP A 68 -1.14 -14.95 13.93
C ASP A 68 -0.45 -15.21 12.57
N ALA A 69 -1.18 -15.66 11.55
CA ALA A 69 -0.61 -15.82 10.22
C ALA A 69 -0.15 -14.45 9.66
N PRO A 70 0.97 -14.41 8.90
CA PRO A 70 1.51 -13.15 8.41
C PRO A 70 0.50 -12.41 7.51
N VAL A 71 0.49 -11.09 7.58
CA VAL A 71 -0.41 -10.25 6.79
C VAL A 71 0.37 -9.53 5.67
N ILE A 72 -0.12 -9.65 4.45
CA ILE A 72 0.25 -8.80 3.31
C ILE A 72 -0.86 -7.76 3.15
N LEU A 73 -0.50 -6.49 3.28
CA LEU A 73 -1.43 -5.36 3.16
C LEU A 73 -1.31 -4.72 1.78
N LEU A 74 -2.44 -4.59 1.09
CA LEU A 74 -2.60 -3.77 -0.10
C LEU A 74 -3.13 -2.40 0.34
N ALA A 75 -2.37 -1.34 0.10
CA ALA A 75 -2.78 0.03 0.40
C ALA A 75 -2.38 0.93 -0.77
N HIS A 76 -3.32 1.71 -1.33
CA HIS A 76 -3.00 2.52 -2.50
C HIS A 76 -1.89 3.54 -2.21
N GLU A 77 -2.05 4.36 -1.15
CA GLU A 77 -1.07 5.33 -0.71
C GLU A 77 -0.09 4.73 0.32
N PRO A 78 1.22 4.97 0.19
CA PRO A 78 2.20 4.48 1.16
C PRO A 78 2.18 5.25 2.49
N ASP A 79 1.43 6.35 2.57
CA ASP A 79 1.34 7.22 3.76
C ASP A 79 0.81 6.52 5.02
N ILE A 80 0.13 5.37 4.86
CA ILE A 80 -0.31 4.54 5.97
C ILE A 80 0.85 3.81 6.65
N PHE A 81 1.95 3.55 5.95
CA PHE A 81 3.01 2.63 6.38
C PHE A 81 3.57 2.89 7.79
N PRO A 82 3.79 4.15 8.24
CA PRO A 82 4.22 4.41 9.62
C PRO A 82 3.28 3.86 10.69
N LYS A 83 1.97 3.78 10.40
CA LYS A 83 0.92 3.32 11.32
C LYS A 83 0.68 1.81 11.25
N VAL A 84 1.26 1.12 10.28
CA VAL A 84 1.07 -0.31 10.06
C VAL A 84 1.76 -1.11 11.17
N PRO A 85 1.09 -1.98 11.93
CA PRO A 85 1.71 -2.73 13.02
C PRO A 85 2.59 -3.89 12.52
N ASP A 86 3.46 -4.40 13.40
CA ASP A 86 4.45 -5.45 13.10
C ASP A 86 3.86 -6.79 12.61
N GLN A 87 2.56 -7.04 12.79
CA GLN A 87 1.90 -8.24 12.24
C GLN A 87 1.84 -8.23 10.70
N VAL A 88 1.92 -7.03 10.09
CA VAL A 88 1.96 -6.86 8.65
C VAL A 88 3.43 -6.96 8.20
N CYS A 89 3.76 -8.07 7.54
CA CYS A 89 5.13 -8.31 7.09
C CYS A 89 5.46 -7.56 5.79
N LEU A 90 4.46 -7.28 4.96
CA LEU A 90 4.62 -6.62 3.67
C LEU A 90 3.44 -5.71 3.37
N THR A 91 3.71 -4.45 3.04
CA THR A 91 2.75 -3.50 2.49
C THR A 91 3.09 -3.23 1.02
N LEU A 92 2.10 -3.33 0.15
CA LEU A 92 2.22 -3.05 -1.28
C LEU A 92 1.44 -1.79 -1.60
N SER A 93 2.13 -0.81 -2.19
CA SER A 93 1.55 0.48 -2.53
C SER A 93 1.95 0.96 -3.93
N GLY A 94 1.16 1.92 -4.42
CA GLY A 94 1.45 2.68 -5.63
C GLY A 94 1.33 4.15 -5.32
N HIS A 95 0.40 4.83 -6.01
CA HIS A 95 0.01 6.22 -5.80
C HIS A 95 1.06 7.29 -6.15
N THR A 96 2.33 7.06 -5.86
CA THR A 96 3.37 8.09 -6.00
C THR A 96 3.87 8.25 -7.43
N HIS A 97 3.76 7.20 -8.26
CA HIS A 97 4.37 7.12 -9.60
C HIS A 97 5.87 7.48 -9.60
N GLY A 98 6.57 7.23 -8.49
CA GLY A 98 7.96 7.69 -8.30
C GLY A 98 8.14 9.22 -8.38
N GLY A 99 7.07 10.00 -8.22
CA GLY A 99 7.05 11.45 -8.37
C GLY A 99 6.98 11.95 -9.81
N GLN A 100 6.80 11.06 -10.80
CA GLN A 100 6.76 11.33 -12.25
C GLN A 100 8.04 11.91 -12.88
N VAL A 101 8.85 12.65 -12.13
CA VAL A 101 10.20 13.11 -12.50
C VAL A 101 11.15 12.68 -11.40
N ARG A 102 12.10 11.81 -11.71
CA ARG A 102 13.08 11.27 -10.77
C ARG A 102 14.47 11.35 -11.35
N LEU A 103 15.34 12.13 -10.74
CA LEU A 103 16.72 12.32 -11.17
C LEU A 103 17.66 11.94 -10.03
N LEU A 104 18.63 11.06 -10.31
CA LEU A 104 19.63 10.62 -9.33
C LEU A 104 19.01 10.15 -7.99
N GLY A 105 17.88 9.43 -8.06
CA GLY A 105 17.18 8.90 -6.88
C GLY A 105 16.30 9.91 -6.14
N TYR A 106 16.16 11.14 -6.63
CA TYR A 106 15.35 12.18 -6.02
C TYR A 106 14.23 12.66 -6.94
N SER A 107 13.05 12.87 -6.38
CA SER A 107 11.89 13.44 -7.08
C SER A 107 11.49 14.77 -6.43
N PRO A 108 11.40 15.88 -7.18
CA PRO A 108 11.10 17.19 -6.60
C PRO A 108 9.66 17.32 -6.10
N VAL A 109 8.74 16.53 -6.68
CA VAL A 109 7.33 16.46 -6.27
C VAL A 109 6.98 15.00 -6.09
N VAL A 110 6.44 14.66 -4.92
CA VAL A 110 5.94 13.31 -4.61
C VAL A 110 4.59 13.48 -3.91
N PRO A 111 3.51 12.82 -4.34
CA PRO A 111 2.22 12.90 -3.68
C PRO A 111 2.22 12.00 -2.43
N SER A 112 3.07 12.34 -1.46
CA SER A 112 3.15 11.69 -0.15
C SER A 112 3.54 12.73 0.89
N ARG A 113 2.96 12.65 2.09
CA ARG A 113 3.37 13.51 3.22
C ARG A 113 4.82 13.28 3.65
N TYR A 114 5.40 12.15 3.26
CA TYR A 114 6.77 11.78 3.56
C TYR A 114 7.74 12.01 2.39
N GLY A 115 7.27 12.62 1.30
CA GLY A 115 8.09 12.98 0.15
C GLY A 115 8.88 11.78 -0.41
N ASN A 116 10.18 11.97 -0.60
CA ASN A 116 11.05 10.94 -1.19
C ASN A 116 11.21 9.67 -0.35
N ARG A 117 10.88 9.69 0.95
CA ARG A 117 10.98 8.51 1.83
C ARG A 117 10.16 7.33 1.30
N TYR A 118 8.96 7.60 0.76
CA TYR A 118 8.07 6.59 0.19
C TYR A 118 7.79 6.83 -1.29
N ALA A 119 8.69 7.51 -1.99
CA ALA A 119 8.46 7.82 -3.40
C ALA A 119 8.45 6.56 -4.28
N TYR A 120 9.34 5.60 -4.04
CA TYR A 120 9.53 4.47 -4.95
C TYR A 120 10.44 3.41 -4.33
N GLY A 121 10.21 2.15 -4.69
CA GLY A 121 11.11 1.02 -4.42
C GLY A 121 10.75 0.24 -3.16
N HIS A 122 11.73 -0.51 -2.64
CA HIS A 122 11.61 -1.30 -1.43
C HIS A 122 12.15 -0.54 -0.23
N ILE A 123 11.30 -0.33 0.77
CA ILE A 123 11.61 0.35 2.03
C ILE A 123 11.46 -0.64 3.17
N VAL A 124 12.42 -0.67 4.07
CA VAL A 124 12.41 -1.53 5.26
C VAL A 124 12.53 -0.65 6.50
N GLU A 125 11.56 -0.76 7.40
CA GLU A 125 11.55 0.00 8.64
C GLU A 125 11.22 -0.89 9.82
N THR A 126 11.95 -0.69 10.92
CA THR A 126 11.75 -1.42 12.18
C THR A 126 11.28 -0.44 13.23
N ALA A 127 10.23 -0.81 13.99
CA ALA A 127 9.77 0.03 15.10
C ALA A 127 10.83 0.11 16.21
N VAL A 128 10.88 1.23 16.91
CA VAL A 128 11.85 1.47 18.01
C VAL A 128 11.27 0.89 19.31
N HIS A 129 11.18 -0.44 19.39
CA HIS A 129 10.94 -1.17 20.64
C HIS A 129 11.56 -2.57 20.58
N SER A 130 11.91 -3.11 21.75
CA SER A 130 12.51 -4.44 21.87
C SER A 130 11.61 -5.51 21.24
N GLY A 131 12.19 -6.33 20.36
CA GLY A 131 11.49 -7.42 19.68
C GLY A 131 10.70 -7.04 18.42
N ALA A 132 10.77 -5.78 17.97
CA ALA A 132 10.13 -5.35 16.74
C ALA A 132 10.67 -6.12 15.52
N ARG A 133 9.78 -6.49 14.60
CA ARG A 133 10.17 -7.12 13.32
C ARG A 133 10.31 -6.05 12.24
N PRO A 134 11.21 -6.24 11.27
CA PRO A 134 11.24 -5.37 10.09
C PRO A 134 9.91 -5.45 9.35
N ARG A 135 9.32 -4.29 9.06
CA ARG A 135 8.17 -4.13 8.17
C ARG A 135 8.71 -3.75 6.80
N HIS A 136 8.14 -4.35 5.75
CA HIS A 136 8.52 -4.07 4.38
C HIS A 136 7.41 -3.28 3.68
N LEU A 137 7.80 -2.26 2.92
CA LEU A 137 6.94 -1.51 2.00
C LEU A 137 7.53 -1.61 0.60
N VAL A 138 6.72 -1.94 -0.38
CA VAL A 138 7.09 -1.80 -1.80
C VAL A 138 6.18 -0.78 -2.44
N VAL A 139 6.77 0.28 -2.99
CA VAL A 139 6.06 1.32 -3.74
C VAL A 139 6.41 1.20 -5.21
N SER A 140 5.45 0.71 -6.00
CA SER A 140 5.63 0.57 -7.45
C SER A 140 5.58 1.92 -8.14
N GLY A 141 6.38 2.07 -9.20
CA GLY A 141 6.29 3.20 -10.13
C GLY A 141 4.99 3.17 -10.95
N GLY A 142 4.33 2.01 -11.09
CA GLY A 142 3.12 1.83 -11.87
C GLY A 142 3.33 1.93 -13.39
N LEU A 143 2.28 1.63 -14.16
CA LEU A 143 2.30 1.62 -15.63
C LEU A 143 1.96 2.98 -16.26
N GLY A 144 1.12 3.77 -15.60
CA GLY A 144 0.53 4.99 -16.18
C GLY A 144 1.09 6.30 -15.62
N ASN A 145 0.48 7.40 -16.06
CA ASN A 145 0.71 8.74 -15.56
C ASN A 145 -0.44 9.19 -14.66
N SER A 146 -0.23 10.22 -13.86
CA SER A 146 -1.26 10.86 -13.02
C SER A 146 -1.24 12.37 -13.20
N ILE A 147 -2.42 12.97 -13.39
CA ILE A 147 -2.66 14.40 -13.61
C ILE A 147 -2.01 14.95 -14.89
N LEU A 148 -0.69 14.87 -15.02
CA LEU A 148 0.08 15.28 -16.19
C LEU A 148 0.70 14.05 -16.87
N PRO A 149 0.76 14.00 -18.22
CA PRO A 149 1.33 12.88 -18.96
C PRO A 149 2.87 12.96 -19.00
N VAL A 150 3.53 13.01 -17.85
CA VAL A 150 4.98 13.18 -17.74
C VAL A 150 5.61 12.00 -17.02
N ARG A 151 6.68 11.45 -17.59
CA ARG A 151 7.59 10.49 -16.95
C ARG A 151 9.02 10.72 -17.37
N PHE A 152 9.89 11.05 -16.43
CA PHE A 152 11.32 11.20 -16.66
C PHE A 152 12.12 10.53 -15.54
N GLY A 153 13.01 9.62 -15.90
CA GLY A 153 13.79 8.83 -14.92
C GLY A 153 12.98 7.87 -14.03
N VAL A 154 11.71 7.63 -14.39
CA VAL A 154 10.82 6.62 -13.80
C VAL A 154 9.99 5.94 -14.91
N PRO A 155 10.53 4.93 -15.60
CA PRO A 155 9.80 4.25 -16.68
C PRO A 155 8.59 3.46 -16.14
N PRO A 156 7.58 3.18 -16.97
CA PRO A 156 6.49 2.27 -16.61
C PRO A 156 7.02 0.93 -16.11
N GLU A 157 6.41 0.38 -15.06
CA GLU A 157 6.91 -0.83 -14.40
C GLU A 157 5.76 -1.78 -14.01
N ILE A 158 6.04 -3.09 -14.14
CA ILE A 158 5.32 -4.15 -13.43
C ILE A 158 6.29 -4.72 -12.40
N THR A 159 5.99 -4.54 -11.11
CA THR A 159 6.83 -5.01 -10.03
C THR A 159 6.52 -6.47 -9.73
N VAL A 160 7.52 -7.34 -9.81
CA VAL A 160 7.42 -8.76 -9.37
C VAL A 160 8.07 -8.88 -8.01
N ILE A 161 7.35 -9.50 -7.07
CA ILE A 161 7.79 -9.64 -5.67
C ILE A 161 7.75 -11.12 -5.30
N ASP A 162 8.93 -11.67 -5.03
CA ASP A 162 9.06 -13.02 -4.49
C ASP A 162 8.99 -12.96 -2.96
N VAL A 163 7.91 -13.52 -2.40
CA VAL A 163 7.72 -13.61 -0.96
C VAL A 163 8.09 -15.01 -0.50
N VAL A 164 9.05 -15.10 0.41
CA VAL A 164 9.50 -16.36 1.00
C VAL A 164 9.12 -16.43 2.47
N GLY A 165 8.53 -17.56 2.88
CA GLY A 165 8.31 -17.83 4.29
C GLY A 165 9.65 -18.09 5.01
N ARG A 166 9.89 -17.43 6.14
CA ARG A 166 10.98 -17.83 7.03
C ARG A 166 10.60 -19.17 7.69
N LYS A 167 11.47 -20.17 7.57
CA LYS A 167 11.36 -21.37 8.41
C LYS A 167 11.52 -20.95 9.87
N ALA A 168 10.67 -21.48 10.75
CA ALA A 168 10.86 -21.31 12.19
C ALA A 168 12.26 -21.78 12.58
N GLY A 169 13.05 -20.92 13.25
CA GLY A 169 14.40 -21.25 13.73
C GLY A 169 15.59 -20.83 12.84
N ALA A 170 15.37 -20.16 11.71
CA ALA A 170 16.47 -19.52 10.97
C ALA A 170 16.77 -18.13 11.59
N ILE A 171 17.88 -18.08 12.34
CA ILE A 171 18.54 -16.84 12.81
C ILE A 171 18.94 -15.94 11.62
#